data_AF-A0AAN4Z492-F1
#
_entry.id   AF-A0AAN4Z492-F1
#
_cell.length_a   1.000
_cell.length_b   1.000
_cell.length_c   1.000
_cell.angle_alpha   90.00
_cell.angle_beta   90.00
_cell.angle_gamma   90.00
#
_symmetry.space_group_name_H-M   'P 1'
#
loop_
_entity.id
_entity.type
_entity.pdbx_description
1 polymer ?
#
loop_
_entity_poly.entity_id
_entity_poly.type
_entity_poly.pdbx_seq_one_letter_code
_entity_poly.pdbx_strand_id
1 'polypeptide(L)'
;LESRRHSSLASQSPFFNRLFFDDFIEKNMSEISIVDVEYEEFSNIIKIVHSLDGVCLTGGNVHRMLQLADRFELKIVEDSVVSFLLSTKSFSIHE
;
A
#
# COMPACT_ATOMS: atom_id res chain seq x y z
N LEU A 1 10.76 -20.17 5.92
CA LEU A 1 11.11 -18.90 5.24
C LEU A 1 9.87 -18.15 4.74
N GLU A 2 8.81 -18.85 4.29
CA GLU A 2 7.56 -18.20 3.86
C GLU A 2 6.77 -17.52 4.99
N SER A 3 6.81 -18.03 6.23
CA SER A 3 6.14 -17.40 7.38
C SER A 3 6.63 -15.98 7.71
N ARG A 4 7.84 -15.60 7.30
CA ARG A 4 8.39 -14.27 7.62
C ARG A 4 7.88 -13.16 6.69
N ARG A 5 7.52 -13.48 5.44
CA ARG A 5 7.05 -12.47 4.48
C ARG A 5 5.60 -12.07 4.73
N HIS A 6 4.72 -13.04 5.01
CA HIS A 6 3.33 -12.77 5.35
C HIS A 6 3.20 -11.92 6.64
N SER A 7 4.10 -12.13 7.61
CA SER A 7 4.07 -11.41 8.87
C SER A 7 4.30 -9.90 8.74
N SER A 8 5.04 -9.43 7.74
CA SER A 8 5.34 -8.00 7.58
C SER A 8 4.18 -7.22 6.98
N LEU A 9 3.40 -7.85 6.09
CA LEU A 9 2.20 -7.25 5.51
C LEU A 9 1.03 -7.33 6.50
N ALA A 10 0.85 -8.49 7.15
CA ALA A 10 -0.17 -8.66 8.17
C ALA A 10 0.03 -7.74 9.39
N SER A 11 1.27 -7.50 9.83
CA SER A 11 1.52 -6.60 10.96
C SER A 11 1.22 -5.14 10.65
N GLN A 12 1.26 -4.75 9.37
CA GLN A 12 1.05 -3.38 8.91
C GLN A 12 -0.35 -3.12 8.35
N SER A 13 -1.14 -4.16 8.15
CA SER A 13 -2.48 -4.08 7.58
C SER A 13 -3.42 -5.09 8.22
N PRO A 14 -4.47 -4.61 8.91
CA PRO A 14 -5.56 -5.46 9.38
C PRO A 14 -6.22 -6.27 8.24
N PHE A 15 -6.32 -5.69 7.04
CA PHE A 15 -6.84 -6.37 5.85
C PHE A 15 -5.98 -7.60 5.51
N PHE A 16 -4.66 -7.44 5.36
CA PHE A 16 -3.76 -8.55 5.05
C PHE A 16 -3.65 -9.55 6.21
N ASN A 17 -3.78 -9.09 7.45
CA ASN A 17 -3.86 -10.00 8.60
C ASN A 17 -5.07 -10.93 8.51
N ARG A 18 -6.26 -10.38 8.19
CA ARG A 18 -7.45 -11.19 7.97
C ARG A 18 -7.28 -12.09 6.73
N LEU A 19 -6.76 -11.55 5.63
CA LEU A 19 -6.53 -12.31 4.40
C LEU A 19 -5.64 -13.55 4.61
N PHE A 20 -4.57 -13.43 5.41
CA PHE A 20 -3.60 -14.52 5.61
C PHE A 20 -3.93 -15.47 6.77
N PHE A 21 -4.59 -14.98 7.82
CA PHE A 21 -4.76 -15.74 9.06
C PHE A 21 -6.21 -16.13 9.38
N ASP A 22 -7.19 -15.43 8.81
CA ASP A 22 -8.60 -15.76 9.01
C ASP A 22 -8.97 -17.02 8.19
N ASP A 23 -10.06 -17.70 8.56
CA ASP A 23 -10.43 -19.00 7.99
C ASP A 23 -11.14 -18.88 6.62
N PHE A 24 -10.67 -17.99 5.77
CA PHE A 24 -11.10 -17.90 4.37
C PHE A 24 -10.43 -18.98 3.51
N ILE A 25 -11.10 -19.37 2.42
CA ILE A 25 -10.56 -20.36 1.45
C ILE A 25 -9.22 -19.88 0.86
N GLU A 26 -9.00 -18.56 0.83
CA GLU A 26 -7.76 -17.92 0.39
C GLU A 26 -6.53 -18.32 1.23
N LYS A 27 -6.71 -18.74 2.49
CA LYS A 27 -5.62 -19.23 3.37
C LYS A 27 -4.89 -20.44 2.80
N ASN A 28 -5.55 -21.25 1.97
CA ASN A 28 -4.97 -22.42 1.30
C ASN A 28 -4.60 -22.16 -0.16
N MET A 29 -4.77 -20.94 -0.67
CA MET A 29 -4.38 -20.59 -2.03
C MET A 29 -2.93 -20.10 -2.08
N SER A 30 -2.16 -20.58 -3.06
CA SER A 30 -0.79 -20.11 -3.31
C SER A 30 -0.74 -18.73 -3.97
N GLU A 31 -1.83 -18.31 -4.60
CA GLU A 31 -1.96 -17.03 -5.29
C GLU A 31 -3.32 -16.42 -5.00
N ILE A 32 -3.35 -15.11 -4.76
CA ILE A 32 -4.57 -14.32 -4.52
C ILE A 32 -4.65 -13.28 -5.62
N SER A 33 -5.70 -13.35 -6.43
CA SER A 33 -5.94 -12.36 -7.48
C SER A 33 -6.54 -11.10 -6.88
N ILE A 34 -5.82 -9.99 -7.01
CA ILE A 34 -6.31 -8.67 -6.58
C ILE A 34 -6.87 -7.97 -7.82
N VAL A 35 -8.19 -7.87 -7.90
CA VAL A 35 -8.88 -7.18 -9.00
C VAL A 35 -8.91 -5.66 -8.79
N ASP A 36 -8.97 -4.92 -9.89
CA ASP A 36 -9.02 -3.45 -9.95
C ASP A 36 -7.80 -2.75 -9.34
N VAL A 37 -6.62 -3.32 -9.53
CA VAL A 37 -5.35 -2.73 -9.11
C VAL A 37 -4.33 -2.84 -10.23
N GLU A 38 -3.75 -1.71 -10.64
CA GLU A 38 -2.66 -1.70 -11.60
C GLU A 38 -1.36 -2.18 -10.96
N TYR A 39 -0.53 -2.88 -11.73
CA TYR A 39 0.73 -3.42 -11.23
C TYR A 39 1.64 -2.35 -10.64
N GLU A 40 1.76 -1.19 -11.30
CA GLU A 40 2.64 -0.10 -10.85
C GLU A 40 2.16 0.47 -9.50
N GLU A 41 0.84 0.55 -9.33
CA GLU A 41 0.22 1.04 -8.11
C GLU A 41 0.50 0.09 -6.95
N PHE A 42 0.25 -1.21 -7.15
CA PHE A 42 0.53 -2.21 -6.13
C PHE A 42 2.02 -2.30 -5.80
N SER A 43 2.89 -2.20 -6.81
CA SER A 43 4.35 -2.19 -6.62
C SER A 43 4.80 -1.04 -5.73
N ASN A 44 4.24 0.17 -5.92
CA ASN A 44 4.53 1.32 -5.06
C ASN A 44 4.07 1.10 -3.61
N ILE A 45 2.89 0.50 -3.40
CA ILE A 45 2.38 0.16 -2.07
C ILE A 45 3.36 -0.77 -1.34
N ILE A 46 3.78 -1.85 -2.00
CA ILE A 46 4.71 -2.82 -1.41
C ILE A 46 6.06 -2.16 -1.09
N LYS A 47 6.56 -1.29 -1.96
CA LYS A 47 7.78 -0.52 -1.70
C LYS A 47 7.64 0.35 -0.46
N ILE A 48 6.54 1.09 -0.31
CA ILE A 48 6.30 1.94 0.87
C ILE A 48 6.25 1.10 2.16
N VAL A 49 5.47 0.01 2.16
CA VAL A 49 5.32 -0.89 3.31
C VAL A 49 6.65 -1.49 3.77
N HIS A 50 7.55 -1.76 2.81
CA HIS A 50 8.89 -2.27 3.09
C HIS A 50 9.97 -1.20 3.18
N SER A 51 9.61 0.08 3.14
CA SER A 51 10.54 1.22 3.15
C SER A 51 11.65 1.09 2.09
N LEU A 52 11.26 0.66 0.88
CA LEU A 52 12.15 0.52 -0.27
C LEU A 52 12.20 1.81 -1.10
N ASP A 53 13.34 2.04 -1.73
CA ASP A 53 13.53 3.15 -2.67
C ASP A 53 12.76 2.96 -3.98
N GLY A 54 12.65 4.04 -4.76
CA GLY A 54 12.07 4.01 -6.11
C GLY A 54 10.54 3.95 -6.13
N VAL A 55 9.90 4.52 -5.10
CA VAL A 55 8.46 4.81 -5.10
C VAL A 55 8.20 5.96 -6.07
N CYS A 56 7.33 5.73 -7.06
CA CYS A 56 6.96 6.76 -8.02
C CYS A 56 5.58 7.33 -7.68
N LEU A 57 5.53 8.38 -6.86
CA LEU A 57 4.30 9.14 -6.59
C LEU A 57 4.18 10.31 -7.57
N THR A 58 3.04 10.40 -8.25
CA THR A 58 2.72 11.44 -9.23
C THR A 58 1.32 11.99 -8.95
N GLY A 59 1.04 13.22 -9.38
CA GLY A 59 -0.29 13.82 -9.22
C GLY A 59 -1.44 12.97 -9.82
N GLY A 60 -1.14 12.12 -10.81
CA GLY A 60 -2.12 11.21 -11.42
C GLY A 60 -2.39 9.94 -10.60
N ASN A 61 -1.40 9.44 -9.85
CA ASN A 61 -1.53 8.17 -9.11
C ASN A 61 -1.81 8.34 -7.61
N VAL A 62 -1.52 9.52 -7.03
CA VAL A 62 -1.71 9.78 -5.59
C VAL A 62 -3.15 9.54 -5.12
N HIS A 63 -4.14 9.83 -5.96
CA HIS A 63 -5.54 9.58 -5.62
C HIS A 63 -5.84 8.07 -5.56
N ARG A 64 -5.34 7.31 -6.53
CA ARG A 64 -5.46 5.85 -6.55
C ARG A 64 -4.70 5.19 -5.41
N MET A 65 -3.50 5.67 -5.11
CA MET A 65 -2.71 5.23 -3.95
C MET A 65 -3.48 5.39 -2.64
N LEU A 66 -4.18 6.51 -2.47
CA LEU A 66 -5.00 6.73 -1.28
C LEU A 66 -6.20 5.77 -1.20
N GLN A 67 -6.88 5.53 -2.33
CA GLN A 67 -7.98 4.55 -2.40
C GLN A 67 -7.51 3.14 -2.05
N LEU A 68 -6.34 2.74 -2.53
CA LEU A 68 -5.77 1.43 -2.25
C LEU A 68 -5.23 1.33 -0.82
N ALA A 69 -4.66 2.40 -0.28
CA ALA A 69 -4.24 2.45 1.12
C ALA A 69 -5.45 2.25 2.05
N ASP A 70 -6.58 2.90 1.78
CA ASP A 70 -7.83 2.71 2.50
C ASP A 70 -8.36 1.28 2.33
N ARG A 71 -8.45 0.78 1.08
CA ARG A 71 -8.91 -0.59 0.77
C ARG A 71 -8.11 -1.67 1.49
N PHE A 72 -6.80 -1.51 1.58
CA PHE A 72 -5.90 -2.46 2.25
C PHE A 72 -5.61 -2.08 3.70
N GLU A 73 -6.27 -1.07 4.26
CA GLU A 73 -6.06 -0.60 5.64
C GLU A 73 -4.56 -0.35 5.97
N LEU A 74 -3.83 0.28 5.04
CA LEU A 74 -2.40 0.56 5.11
C LEU A 74 -2.10 2.01 5.49
N LYS A 75 -2.10 2.30 6.80
CA LYS A 75 -1.82 3.65 7.32
C LYS A 75 -0.46 4.21 6.89
N ILE A 76 0.57 3.37 6.82
CA ILE A 76 1.91 3.81 6.39
C ILE A 76 1.90 4.37 4.97
N VAL A 77 1.07 3.80 4.09
CA VAL A 77 0.92 4.27 2.71
C VAL A 77 0.12 5.57 2.69
N GLU A 78 -0.97 5.64 3.45
CA GLU A 78 -1.77 6.86 3.61
C GLU A 78 -0.90 8.04 4.09
N ASP A 79 -0.15 7.85 5.18
CA ASP A 79 0.76 8.86 5.74
C ASP A 79 1.82 9.30 4.72
N SER A 80 2.39 8.35 3.96
CA SER A 80 3.39 8.66 2.95
C SER A 80 2.81 9.47 1.79
N VAL A 81 1.59 9.15 1.34
CA VAL A 81 0.91 9.87 0.26
C VAL A 81 0.48 11.26 0.72
N VAL A 82 -0.05 11.39 1.95
CA VAL A 82 -0.42 12.68 2.54
C VAL A 82 0.81 13.56 2.72
N SER A 83 1.92 13.01 3.22
CA SER A 83 3.21 13.73 3.33
C SER A 83 3.69 14.25 1.98
N PHE A 84 3.61 13.43 0.92
CA PHE A 84 3.91 13.86 -0.44
C PHE A 84 2.98 14.99 -0.93
N LEU A 85 1.67 14.89 -0.67
CA LEU A 85 0.70 15.92 -1.03
C LEU A 85 0.92 17.24 -0.29
N LEU A 86 1.31 17.19 0.98
CA LEU A 86 1.64 18.39 1.76
C LEU A 86 2.94 19.03 1.27
N SER A 87 3.95 18.22 0.93
CA SER A 87 5.25 18.68 0.39
C SER A 87 5.12 19.31 -1.00
N THR A 88 4.22 18.80 -1.84
CA THR A 88 3.96 19.38 -3.17
C THR A 88 3.17 20.69 -3.10
N LYS A 89 2.34 20.89 -2.07
CA LYS A 89 1.57 22.13 -1.85
C LYS A 89 2.37 23.24 -1.18
N SER A 90 3.45 22.95 -0.47
CA SER A 90 4.24 23.95 0.28
C SER A 90 5.13 24.85 -0.59
N PHE A 91 5.12 24.70 -1.92
CA PHE A 91 5.91 25.52 -2.86
C PHE A 91 5.09 26.51 -3.71
N SER A 92 3.87 26.89 -3.31
CA SER A 92 3.10 27.95 -4.01
C SER A 92 2.63 29.06 -3.08
N ILE A 93 3.53 29.56 -2.24
CA ILE A 93 3.46 30.92 -1.75
C ILE A 93 4.57 31.69 -2.47
N HIS A 94 4.37 31.97 -3.75
CA HIS A 94 5.13 33.03 -4.40
C HIS A 94 4.27 34.29 -4.35
N GLU A 95 4.82 35.24 -3.59
CA GLU A 95 4.56 36.68 -3.47
C GLU A 95 4.03 37.35 -4.74
#